data_AF-A0AAV6C3M1-F1
#
_entry.id   AF-A0AAV6C3M1-F1
#
_cell.length_a   1.000
_cell.length_b   1.000
_cell.length_c   1.000
_cell.angle_alpha   90.00
_cell.angle_beta   90.00
_cell.angle_gamma   90.00
#
_symmetry.space_group_name_H-M   'P 1'
#
loop_
_entity.id
_entity.type
_entity.pdbx_description
1 polymer ?
#
loop_
_entity_poly.entity_id
_entity_poly.type
_entity_poly.pdbx_seq_one_letter_code
_entity_poly.pdbx_strand_id
1 'polypeptide(L)'
;MSCHELKNILSQEPDGAMTMEVRKHLEGCADCRALASDLAAIRLASLDLPAEEEPHGRVWARIRLQLEAEGLIREPQFEPSPQRVALRSLFQRPAFAGTVLGLLLLAAGFAGVRSLRTGPDITAQAQLPTQPQPSEEAVQEASLNASETSIESLQQVDPQVQAVFKRDFALVDNVISMCEKSVREQPDNDLAREYLNDAYQQKAQLLAVAMDRGTLGGR
;
A
#
# COMPACT_ATOMS: atom_id res chain seq x y z
N MET A 1 43.52 12.90 11.78
CA MET A 1 42.25 13.56 11.42
C MET A 1 41.94 14.69 12.38
N SER A 2 41.27 15.72 11.87
CA SER A 2 40.72 16.82 12.69
C SER A 2 39.34 16.47 13.25
N CYS A 3 38.88 17.19 14.29
CA CYS A 3 37.52 16.99 14.83
C CYS A 3 36.44 17.31 13.79
N HIS A 4 36.66 18.32 12.93
CA HIS A 4 35.70 18.69 11.89
C HIS A 4 35.54 17.58 10.85
N GLU A 5 36.66 17.00 10.41
CA GLU A 5 36.70 15.88 9.48
C GLU A 5 35.99 14.65 10.04
N LEU A 6 36.22 14.31 11.31
CA LEU A 6 35.51 13.21 11.95
C LEU A 6 34.00 13.45 12.04
N LYS A 7 33.58 14.67 12.42
CA LYS A 7 32.15 15.03 12.49
C LYS A 7 31.47 14.91 11.13
N ASN A 8 32.15 15.29 10.05
CA ASN A 8 31.63 15.13 8.69
C ASN A 8 31.47 13.65 8.32
N ILE A 9 32.48 12.81 8.63
CA ILE A 9 32.40 11.36 8.40
C ILE A 9 31.22 10.75 9.16
N LEU A 10 31.08 11.05 10.45
CA LEU A 10 29.98 10.54 11.28
C LEU A 10 28.59 10.98 10.78
N SER A 11 28.49 12.14 10.15
CA SER A 11 27.21 12.67 9.65
C SER A 11 26.83 12.11 8.27
N GLN A 12 27.80 11.88 7.39
CA GLN A 12 27.56 11.37 6.03
C GLN A 12 27.43 9.86 5.99
N GLU A 13 28.20 9.15 6.82
CA GLU A 13 28.26 7.69 6.85
C GLU A 13 28.04 7.18 8.29
N PRO A 14 26.82 7.31 8.84
CA PRO A 14 26.52 6.82 10.19
C PRO A 14 26.67 5.29 10.32
N ASP A 15 26.60 4.58 9.20
CA ASP A 15 26.77 3.13 9.07
C ASP A 15 28.13 2.71 8.50
N GLY A 16 29.01 3.69 8.26
CA GLY A 16 30.33 3.45 7.68
C GLY A 16 31.18 2.56 8.58
N ALA A 17 32.04 1.74 7.96
CA ALA A 17 33.01 0.95 8.71
C ALA A 17 33.97 1.87 9.47
N MET A 18 33.99 1.77 10.81
CA MET A 18 34.92 2.56 11.63
C MET A 18 36.37 2.21 11.28
N THR A 19 37.06 3.12 10.61
CA THR A 19 38.48 2.97 10.27
C THR A 19 39.35 3.07 11.53
N MET A 20 40.59 2.57 11.44
CA MET A 20 41.53 2.63 12.57
C MET A 20 41.85 4.08 12.98
N GLU A 21 41.85 5.01 12.02
CA GLU A 21 42.09 6.42 12.29
C GLU A 21 40.96 7.03 13.12
N VAL A 22 39.70 6.65 12.84
CA VAL A 22 38.52 7.13 13.57
C VAL A 22 38.59 6.70 15.03
N ARG A 23 38.93 5.41 15.27
CA ARG A 23 39.08 4.89 16.64
C ARG A 23 40.15 5.64 17.42
N LYS A 24 41.32 5.86 16.82
CA LYS A 24 42.41 6.63 17.45
C LYS A 24 41.97 8.04 17.86
N HIS A 25 41.16 8.71 17.04
CA HIS A 25 40.65 10.04 17.40
C HIS A 25 39.63 9.97 18.54
N LEU A 26 38.70 9.00 18.52
CA LEU A 26 37.71 8.82 19.58
C LEU A 26 38.35 8.47 20.94
N GLU A 27 39.49 7.78 20.94
CA GLU A 27 40.29 7.55 22.14
C GLU A 27 40.91 8.84 22.69
N GLY A 28 41.31 9.78 21.82
CA GLY A 28 41.97 11.02 22.19
C GLY A 28 41.06 12.24 22.43
N CYS A 29 39.82 12.23 21.95
CA CYS A 29 38.91 13.39 22.02
C CYS A 29 37.58 13.04 22.71
N ALA A 30 37.32 13.65 23.86
CA ALA A 30 36.10 13.43 24.63
C ALA A 30 34.84 13.93 23.90
N ASP A 31 34.89 15.11 23.27
CA ASP A 31 33.74 15.71 22.59
C ASP A 31 33.25 14.85 21.41
N CYS A 32 34.20 14.36 20.60
CA CYS A 32 33.87 13.49 19.48
C CYS A 32 33.37 12.12 19.95
N ARG A 33 33.84 11.64 21.10
CA ARG A 33 33.31 10.41 21.72
C ARG A 33 31.89 10.58 22.21
N ALA A 34 31.57 11.70 22.86
CA ALA A 34 30.21 12.03 23.28
C ALA A 34 29.25 12.10 22.08
N LEU A 35 29.65 12.79 21.01
CA LEU A 35 28.86 12.83 19.78
C LEU A 35 28.63 11.43 19.18
N ALA A 36 29.68 10.61 19.12
CA ALA A 36 29.56 9.25 18.59
C ALA A 36 28.64 8.37 19.46
N SER A 37 28.67 8.52 20.79
CA SER A 37 27.73 7.83 21.67
C SER A 37 26.30 8.31 21.52
N ASP A 38 26.09 9.62 21.31
CA ASP A 38 24.75 10.18 21.10
C ASP A 38 24.13 9.66 19.80
N LEU A 39 24.91 9.64 18.71
CA LEU A 39 24.47 9.06 17.43
C LEU A 39 24.17 7.56 17.54
N ALA A 40 24.99 6.82 18.29
CA ALA A 40 24.72 5.40 18.56
C ALA A 40 23.45 5.20 19.39
N ALA A 41 23.17 6.07 20.37
CA ALA A 41 21.95 6.03 21.16
C ALA A 41 20.71 6.32 20.32
N ILE A 42 20.76 7.33 19.44
CA ILE A 42 19.67 7.63 18.49
C ILE A 42 19.41 6.41 17.61
N ARG A 43 20.45 5.79 17.05
CA ARG A 43 20.32 4.62 16.20
C ARG A 43 19.63 3.46 16.93
N LEU A 44 20.04 3.17 18.16
CA LEU A 44 19.42 2.11 18.97
C LEU A 44 17.94 2.43 19.22
N ALA A 45 17.60 3.66 19.59
CA ALA A 45 16.22 4.08 19.76
C ALA A 45 15.40 3.99 18.47
N SER A 46 16.00 4.27 17.31
CA SER A 46 15.34 4.14 16.01
C SER A 46 15.00 2.69 15.65
N LEU A 47 15.74 1.70 16.15
CA LEU A 47 15.44 0.29 15.94
C LEU A 47 14.21 -0.18 16.73
N ASP A 48 13.90 0.51 17.83
CA ASP A 48 12.72 0.25 18.66
C ASP A 48 11.46 0.97 18.14
N LEU A 49 11.59 1.79 17.07
CA LEU A 49 10.43 2.39 16.42
C LEU A 49 9.57 1.26 15.83
N PRO A 50 8.24 1.30 16.04
CA PRO A 50 7.34 0.37 15.39
C PRO A 50 7.53 0.47 13.88
N ALA A 51 7.41 -0.65 13.18
CA ALA A 51 7.38 -0.65 11.72
C ALA A 51 6.24 0.28 11.28
N GLU A 52 6.60 1.47 10.81
CA GLU A 52 5.65 2.43 10.28
C GLU A 52 4.94 1.79 9.09
N GLU A 53 3.64 2.00 8.99
CA GLU A 53 2.80 1.36 7.99
C GLU A 53 3.32 1.76 6.59
N GLU A 54 3.81 0.78 5.83
CA GLU A 54 4.41 1.07 4.53
C GLU A 54 3.37 1.79 3.64
N PRO A 55 3.77 2.89 2.97
CA PRO A 55 2.84 3.60 2.12
C PRO A 55 2.33 2.67 1.02
N HIS A 56 1.03 2.75 0.74
CA HIS A 56 0.36 1.90 -0.23
C HIS A 56 1.13 1.84 -1.56
N GLY A 57 1.22 0.67 -2.19
CA GLY A 57 2.10 0.44 -3.36
C GLY A 57 1.92 1.42 -4.54
N ARG A 58 0.77 2.09 -4.62
CA ARG A 58 0.49 3.17 -5.59
C ARG A 58 1.41 4.40 -5.42
N VAL A 59 1.77 4.74 -4.18
CA VAL A 59 2.69 5.83 -3.86
C VAL A 59 4.07 5.51 -4.42
N TRP A 60 4.54 4.28 -4.19
CA TRP A 60 5.81 3.81 -4.73
C TRP A 60 5.81 3.72 -6.26
N ALA A 61 4.72 3.25 -6.86
CA ALA A 61 4.57 3.23 -8.32
C ALA A 61 4.67 4.65 -8.92
N ARG A 62 4.02 5.64 -8.31
CA ARG A 62 4.09 7.04 -8.75
C ARG A 62 5.49 7.63 -8.59
N ILE A 63 6.15 7.38 -7.45
CA ILE A 63 7.54 7.82 -7.22
C ILE A 63 8.46 7.20 -8.28
N ARG A 64 8.32 5.91 -8.56
CA ARG A 64 9.11 5.23 -9.59
C ARG A 64 8.93 5.87 -10.97
N LEU A 65 7.68 6.06 -11.40
CA LEU A 65 7.39 6.69 -12.69
C LEU A 65 7.97 8.10 -12.79
N GLN A 66 7.92 8.87 -11.69
CA GLN A 66 8.50 10.20 -11.66
C GLN A 66 10.03 10.16 -11.76
N LEU A 67 10.68 9.24 -11.05
CA LEU A 67 12.14 9.08 -11.11
C LEU A 67 12.64 8.55 -12.47
N GLU A 68 11.83 7.74 -13.16
CA GLU A 68 12.09 7.32 -14.55
C GLU A 68 11.95 8.51 -15.52
N ALA A 69 10.94 9.35 -15.34
CA ALA A 69 10.74 10.57 -16.14
C ALA A 69 11.85 11.61 -15.93
N GLU A 70 12.36 11.72 -14.69
CA GLU A 70 13.52 12.56 -14.33
C GLU A 70 14.85 11.93 -14.79
N GLY A 71 14.85 10.69 -15.30
CA GLY A 71 16.02 9.98 -15.79
C GLY A 71 17.01 9.56 -14.71
N LEU A 72 16.59 9.62 -13.44
CA LEU A 72 17.35 9.20 -12.26
C LEU A 72 17.40 7.68 -12.13
N ILE A 73 16.33 7.00 -12.58
CA ILE A 73 16.29 5.55 -12.71
C ILE A 73 16.31 5.20 -14.19
N ARG A 74 17.39 4.54 -14.63
CA ARG A 74 17.40 3.85 -15.94
C ARG A 74 17.07 2.40 -15.70
N GLU A 75 16.03 1.92 -16.37
CA GLU A 75 15.84 0.48 -16.47
C GLU A 75 17.05 -0.13 -17.20
N PRO A 76 17.61 -1.23 -16.66
CA PRO A 76 18.66 -1.94 -17.35
C PRO A 76 18.07 -2.42 -18.67
N GLN A 77 18.55 -1.83 -19.76
CA GLN A 77 18.18 -2.24 -21.11
C GLN A 77 18.65 -3.68 -21.27
N PHE A 78 17.74 -4.64 -21.11
CA PHE A 78 18.02 -6.03 -21.38
C PHE A 78 18.18 -6.16 -22.89
N GLU A 79 19.40 -5.95 -23.38
CA GLU A 79 19.72 -6.26 -24.76
C GLU A 79 19.57 -7.78 -24.95
N PRO A 80 18.60 -8.24 -25.75
CA PRO A 80 18.43 -9.66 -25.96
C PRO A 80 19.67 -10.19 -26.69
N SER A 81 20.51 -10.92 -25.96
CA SER A 81 21.64 -11.64 -26.54
C SER A 81 21.16 -12.46 -27.76
N PRO A 82 21.82 -12.32 -28.94
CA PRO A 82 21.39 -12.98 -30.18
C PRO A 82 21.38 -14.51 -30.07
N GLN A 83 22.08 -15.09 -29.09
CA GLN A 83 22.08 -16.53 -28.84
C GLN A 83 20.74 -17.06 -28.29
N ARG A 84 19.96 -16.26 -27.54
CA ARG A 84 18.68 -16.73 -26.98
C ARG A 84 17.54 -16.73 -28.00
N VAL A 85 17.60 -15.87 -29.01
CA VAL A 85 16.62 -15.83 -30.11
C VAL A 85 16.76 -17.06 -31.02
N ALA A 86 18.00 -17.52 -31.27
CA ALA A 86 18.27 -18.70 -32.09
C ALA A 86 17.73 -20.01 -31.48
N LEU A 87 17.77 -20.17 -30.15
CA LEU A 87 17.25 -21.37 -29.48
C LEU A 87 15.71 -21.45 -29.55
N ARG A 88 15.04 -20.30 -29.50
CA ARG A 88 13.57 -20.20 -29.58
C ARG A 88 13.05 -20.51 -30.98
N SER A 89 13.80 -20.19 -32.05
CA SER A 89 13.39 -20.53 -33.42
C SER A 89 13.56 -22.02 -33.74
N LEU A 90 14.45 -22.73 -33.04
CA LEU A 90 14.65 -24.17 -33.24
C LEU A 90 13.49 -25.00 -32.66
N PHE A 91 12.88 -24.52 -31.57
CA PHE A 91 11.70 -25.13 -30.94
C PHE A 91 10.36 -24.80 -31.64
N GLN A 92 10.35 -23.89 -32.63
CA GLN A 92 9.15 -23.55 -33.42
C GLN A 92 9.02 -24.31 -34.75
N ARG A 93 9.81 -25.37 -34.98
CA ARG A 93 9.63 -26.23 -36.16
C ARG A 93 8.39 -27.13 -35.96
N PRO A 94 7.32 -27.01 -36.77
CA PRO A 94 6.05 -27.71 -36.59
C PRO A 94 6.10 -29.14 -37.17
N ALA A 95 7.16 -29.90 -36.88
CA ALA A 95 7.34 -31.27 -37.39
C ALA A 95 6.89 -32.36 -36.39
N PHE A 96 6.47 -32.00 -35.17
CA PHE A 96 6.06 -32.97 -34.12
C PHE A 96 4.58 -32.85 -33.70
N ALA A 97 3.76 -32.07 -34.41
CA ALA A 97 2.35 -31.84 -34.05
C ALA A 97 1.39 -32.99 -34.42
N GLY A 98 1.83 -33.98 -35.22
CA GLY A 98 0.95 -35.06 -35.68
C GLY A 98 0.73 -36.22 -34.70
N THR A 99 1.74 -36.56 -33.88
CA THR A 99 1.69 -37.78 -33.05
C THR A 99 0.98 -37.59 -31.72
N VAL A 100 1.03 -36.38 -31.14
CA VAL A 100 0.39 -36.08 -29.85
C VAL A 100 -1.13 -35.97 -30.00
N LEU A 101 -1.63 -35.40 -31.10
CA LEU A 101 -3.07 -35.23 -31.34
C LEU A 101 -3.80 -36.57 -31.53
N GLY A 102 -3.15 -37.54 -32.20
CA GLY A 102 -3.71 -38.89 -32.37
C GLY A 102 -3.87 -39.66 -31.06
N LEU A 103 -2.90 -39.52 -30.14
CA LEU A 103 -2.94 -40.19 -28.84
C LEU A 103 -3.99 -39.56 -27.89
N LEU A 104 -4.21 -38.25 -28.00
CA LEU A 104 -5.20 -37.50 -27.22
C LEU A 104 -6.65 -37.80 -27.66
N LEU A 105 -6.89 -37.98 -28.97
CA LEU A 105 -8.20 -38.36 -29.50
C LEU A 105 -8.61 -39.81 -29.14
N LEU A 106 -7.64 -40.74 -29.13
CA LEU A 106 -7.89 -42.12 -28.68
C LEU A 106 -8.21 -42.20 -27.18
N ALA A 107 -7.53 -41.40 -26.34
CA ALA A 107 -7.82 -41.31 -24.91
C ALA A 107 -9.19 -40.67 -24.62
N ALA A 108 -9.56 -39.61 -25.35
CA ALA A 108 -10.87 -38.95 -25.22
C ALA A 108 -12.03 -39.85 -25.67
N GLY A 109 -11.85 -40.63 -26.74
CA GLY A 109 -12.85 -41.60 -27.20
C GLY A 109 -13.13 -42.72 -26.19
N PHE A 110 -12.09 -43.22 -25.51
CA PHE A 110 -12.24 -44.28 -24.50
C PHE A 110 -12.88 -43.77 -23.19
N ALA A 111 -12.60 -42.53 -22.78
CA ALA A 111 -13.22 -41.90 -21.61
C ALA A 111 -14.71 -41.55 -21.85
N GLY A 112 -15.07 -41.10 -23.06
CA GLY A 112 -16.46 -40.77 -23.43
C GLY A 112 -17.41 -41.98 -23.35
N VAL A 113 -17.00 -43.14 -23.88
CA VAL A 113 -17.82 -44.37 -23.87
C VAL A 113 -18.05 -44.91 -22.45
N ARG A 114 -17.13 -44.65 -21.51
CA ARG A 114 -17.30 -45.01 -20.09
C ARG A 114 -18.20 -44.03 -19.32
N SER A 115 -18.15 -42.74 -19.63
CA SER A 115 -18.92 -41.70 -18.95
C SER A 115 -20.43 -41.75 -19.26
N LEU A 116 -20.82 -42.26 -20.44
CA LEU A 116 -22.23 -42.50 -20.79
C LEU A 116 -22.89 -43.68 -20.04
N ARG A 117 -22.16 -44.41 -19.19
CA ARG A 117 -22.68 -45.54 -18.39
C ARG A 117 -22.74 -45.27 -16.88
N THR A 118 -22.30 -44.10 -16.44
CA THR A 118 -22.35 -43.68 -15.03
C THR A 118 -22.72 -42.19 -14.99
N GLY A 119 -24.02 -41.91 -14.88
CA GLY A 119 -24.49 -40.55 -14.64
C GLY A 119 -24.13 -40.08 -13.22
N PRO A 120 -23.87 -38.78 -13.05
CA PRO A 120 -24.10 -38.13 -11.78
C PRO A 120 -25.10 -36.97 -11.93
N ASP A 121 -26.03 -36.94 -10.98
CA ASP A 121 -26.93 -35.83 -10.69
C ASP A 121 -26.15 -34.56 -10.33
N ILE A 122 -26.54 -33.41 -10.91
CA ILE A 122 -26.16 -32.09 -10.42
C ILE A 122 -27.45 -31.28 -10.29
N THR A 123 -27.96 -31.20 -9.06
CA THR A 123 -28.90 -30.18 -8.61
C THR A 123 -28.32 -29.50 -7.36
N ALA A 124 -28.68 -28.22 -7.18
CA ALA A 124 -28.34 -27.28 -6.11
C ALA A 124 -26.98 -26.54 -6.27
N GLN A 125 -26.99 -25.31 -6.79
CA GLN A 125 -27.19 -24.05 -6.07
C GLN A 125 -26.10 -23.72 -5.04
N ALA A 126 -25.24 -22.76 -5.39
CA ALA A 126 -24.62 -21.83 -4.44
C ALA A 126 -24.53 -20.46 -5.12
N GLN A 127 -25.63 -19.73 -5.06
CA GLN A 127 -25.67 -18.29 -5.25
C GLN A 127 -24.76 -17.66 -4.19
N LEU A 128 -23.74 -16.93 -4.62
CA LEU A 128 -23.10 -15.94 -3.76
C LEU A 128 -24.14 -14.83 -3.47
N PRO A 129 -24.28 -14.36 -2.22
CA PRO A 129 -25.19 -13.27 -1.93
C PRO A 129 -24.66 -12.00 -2.62
N THR A 130 -25.40 -11.51 -3.61
CA THR A 130 -25.40 -10.09 -3.94
C THR A 130 -25.98 -9.38 -2.72
N GLN A 131 -25.09 -8.89 -1.86
CA GLN A 131 -25.47 -7.96 -0.81
C GLN A 131 -26.04 -6.71 -1.51
N PRO A 132 -27.21 -6.20 -1.09
CA PRO A 132 -27.77 -5.00 -1.69
C PRO A 132 -26.78 -3.85 -1.45
N GLN A 133 -26.25 -3.25 -2.51
CA GLN A 133 -25.59 -1.96 -2.39
C GLN A 133 -26.63 -1.00 -1.81
N PRO A 134 -26.40 -0.40 -0.62
CA PRO A 134 -27.19 0.75 -0.22
C PRO A 134 -26.99 1.80 -1.29
N SER A 135 -28.07 2.44 -1.73
CA SER A 135 -27.98 3.61 -2.60
C SER A 135 -26.95 4.58 -2.04
N GLU A 136 -26.16 5.21 -2.91
CA GLU A 136 -25.12 6.18 -2.53
C GLU A 136 -25.69 7.25 -1.56
N GLU A 137 -26.99 7.57 -1.70
CA GLU A 137 -27.78 8.43 -0.81
C GLU A 137 -27.94 7.89 0.63
N ALA A 138 -28.12 6.58 0.83
CA ALA A 138 -28.30 5.99 2.16
C ALA A 138 -26.98 5.93 2.96
N VAL A 139 -25.84 5.76 2.27
CA VAL A 139 -24.51 5.84 2.90
C VAL A 139 -24.15 7.29 3.23
N GLN A 140 -24.54 8.23 2.37
CA GLN A 140 -24.40 9.67 2.56
C GLN A 140 -25.14 10.16 3.82
N GLU A 141 -26.43 9.83 3.93
CA GLU A 141 -27.27 10.25 5.07
C GLU A 141 -26.82 9.58 6.38
N ALA A 142 -26.40 8.32 6.34
CA ALA A 142 -25.84 7.63 7.50
C ALA A 142 -24.52 8.27 7.97
N SER A 143 -23.65 8.69 7.04
CA SER A 143 -22.37 9.37 7.31
C SER A 143 -22.56 10.76 7.93
N LEU A 144 -23.53 11.53 7.42
CA LEU A 144 -23.85 12.87 7.94
C LEU A 144 -24.48 12.78 9.34
N ASN A 145 -25.47 11.92 9.55
CA ASN A 145 -26.10 11.72 10.85
C ASN A 145 -25.13 11.14 11.89
N ALA A 146 -24.23 10.25 11.49
CA ALA A 146 -23.17 9.72 12.36
C ALA A 146 -22.16 10.81 12.76
N SER A 147 -21.87 11.77 11.88
CA SER A 147 -20.96 12.88 12.19
C SER A 147 -21.54 13.87 13.20
N GLU A 148 -22.83 14.20 13.12
CA GLU A 148 -23.48 15.06 14.12
C GLU A 148 -23.54 14.38 15.50
N THR A 149 -23.93 13.11 15.54
CA THR A 149 -24.00 12.31 16.77
C THR A 149 -22.62 12.14 17.44
N SER A 150 -21.55 12.07 16.64
CA SER A 150 -20.18 11.94 17.14
C SER A 150 -19.60 13.26 17.68
N ILE A 151 -20.00 14.40 17.12
CA ILE A 151 -19.62 15.72 17.65
C ILE A 151 -20.34 15.98 18.98
N GLU A 152 -21.55 15.46 19.15
CA GLU A 152 -22.34 15.58 20.38
C GLU A 152 -21.78 14.72 21.51
N SER A 153 -21.34 13.49 21.25
CA SER A 153 -20.69 12.64 22.26
C SER A 153 -19.33 13.17 22.72
N LEU A 154 -18.65 13.98 21.90
CA LEU A 154 -17.41 14.69 22.26
C LEU A 154 -17.63 15.95 23.11
N GLN A 155 -18.88 16.32 23.46
CA GLN A 155 -19.15 17.46 24.36
C GLN A 155 -18.61 17.27 25.79
N GLN A 156 -18.25 16.05 26.17
CA GLN A 156 -17.60 15.75 27.46
C GLN A 156 -16.07 15.95 27.44
N VAL A 157 -15.48 16.28 26.28
CA VAL A 157 -14.04 16.47 26.10
C VAL A 157 -13.66 17.95 26.19
N ASP A 158 -12.40 18.24 26.55
CA ASP A 158 -11.85 19.59 26.65
C ASP A 158 -12.19 20.48 25.41
N PRO A 159 -12.67 21.72 25.60
CA PRO A 159 -13.10 22.60 24.52
C PRO A 159 -12.00 22.94 23.49
N GLN A 160 -10.72 22.88 23.86
CA GLN A 160 -9.61 23.06 22.91
C GLN A 160 -9.46 21.85 21.99
N VAL A 161 -9.62 20.64 22.53
CA VAL A 161 -9.55 19.39 21.74
C VAL A 161 -10.74 19.31 20.79
N GLN A 162 -11.92 19.73 21.24
CA GLN A 162 -13.13 19.80 20.39
C GLN A 162 -12.94 20.77 19.21
N ALA A 163 -12.28 21.92 19.43
CA ALA A 163 -12.06 22.91 18.38
C ALA A 163 -11.06 22.42 17.31
N VAL A 164 -10.03 21.67 17.71
CA VAL A 164 -9.09 21.04 16.77
C VAL A 164 -9.80 19.95 15.97
N PHE A 165 -10.53 19.07 16.66
CA PHE A 165 -11.27 17.98 16.00
C PHE A 165 -12.29 18.52 14.99
N LYS A 166 -13.08 19.54 15.34
CA LYS A 166 -14.03 20.20 14.41
C LYS A 166 -13.34 20.78 13.18
N ARG A 167 -12.14 21.37 13.35
CA ARG A 167 -11.36 21.92 12.23
C ARG A 167 -10.88 20.82 11.30
N ASP A 168 -10.34 19.75 11.85
CA ASP A 168 -9.82 18.62 11.07
C ASP A 168 -10.96 17.89 10.35
N PHE A 169 -12.13 17.77 10.99
CA PHE A 169 -13.32 17.19 10.38
C PHE A 169 -13.83 18.03 9.19
N ALA A 170 -13.87 19.35 9.34
CA ALA A 170 -14.26 20.26 8.27
C ALA A 170 -13.32 20.17 7.04
N LEU A 171 -12.05 19.85 7.25
CA LEU A 171 -11.11 19.60 6.16
C LEU A 171 -11.46 18.33 5.39
N VAL A 172 -11.77 17.24 6.09
CA VAL A 172 -12.20 15.96 5.46
C VAL A 172 -13.49 16.15 4.68
N ASP A 173 -14.47 16.85 5.25
CA ASP A 173 -15.74 17.16 4.57
C ASP A 173 -15.53 18.01 3.30
N ASN A 174 -14.59 18.95 3.33
CA ASN A 174 -14.25 19.74 2.15
C ASN A 174 -13.68 18.89 1.01
N VAL A 175 -12.79 17.94 1.34
CA VAL A 175 -12.20 17.02 0.36
C VAL A 175 -13.28 16.12 -0.25
N ILE A 176 -14.20 15.60 0.58
CA ILE A 176 -15.33 14.80 0.10
C ILE A 176 -16.19 15.62 -0.86
N SER A 177 -16.53 16.86 -0.52
CA SER A 177 -17.31 17.75 -1.40
C SER A 177 -16.62 17.99 -2.76
N MET A 178 -15.30 18.10 -2.78
CA MET A 178 -14.52 18.22 -4.02
C MET A 178 -14.55 16.92 -4.84
N CYS A 179 -14.47 15.76 -4.19
CA CYS A 179 -14.60 14.45 -4.85
C CYS A 179 -16.01 14.26 -5.43
N GLU A 180 -17.06 14.62 -4.69
CA GLU A 180 -18.44 14.58 -5.19
C GLU A 180 -18.64 15.46 -6.42
N LYS A 181 -18.05 16.66 -6.41
CA LYS A 181 -18.12 17.58 -7.55
C LYS A 181 -17.44 16.97 -8.78
N SER A 182 -16.28 16.34 -8.61
CA SER A 182 -15.55 15.64 -9.67
C SER A 182 -16.34 14.47 -10.26
N VAL A 183 -16.98 13.65 -9.41
CA VAL A 183 -17.86 12.55 -9.86
C VAL A 183 -19.09 13.07 -10.61
N ARG A 184 -19.64 14.22 -10.18
CA ARG A 184 -20.79 14.85 -10.84
C ARG A 184 -20.44 15.44 -12.20
N GLU A 185 -19.22 15.96 -12.35
CA GLU A 185 -18.70 16.47 -13.62
C GLU A 185 -18.31 15.35 -14.60
N GLN A 186 -17.92 14.17 -14.10
CA GLN A 186 -17.51 13.01 -14.90
C GLN A 186 -18.09 11.69 -14.34
N PRO A 187 -19.38 11.41 -14.57
CA PRO A 187 -20.05 10.24 -13.98
C PRO A 187 -19.55 8.89 -14.51
N ASP A 188 -19.01 8.86 -15.74
CA ASP A 188 -18.44 7.64 -16.35
C ASP A 188 -16.99 7.37 -15.90
N ASN A 189 -16.43 8.21 -15.02
CA ASN A 189 -15.08 8.04 -14.50
C ASN A 189 -15.12 7.12 -13.28
N ASP A 190 -15.02 5.81 -13.52
CA ASP A 190 -15.01 4.76 -12.48
C ASP A 190 -13.98 5.03 -11.37
N LEU A 191 -12.83 5.60 -11.74
CA LEU A 191 -11.76 5.95 -10.80
C LEU A 191 -12.20 7.06 -9.83
N ALA A 192 -12.92 8.07 -10.30
CA ALA A 192 -13.42 9.15 -9.43
C ALA A 192 -14.44 8.63 -8.42
N ARG A 193 -15.27 7.65 -8.81
CA ARG A 193 -16.24 6.99 -7.92
C ARG A 193 -15.55 6.15 -6.86
N GLU A 194 -14.49 5.44 -7.23
CA GLU A 194 -13.67 4.68 -6.28
C GLU A 194 -13.02 5.60 -5.23
N TYR A 195 -12.42 6.71 -5.66
CA TYR A 195 -11.85 7.72 -4.73
C TYR A 195 -12.89 8.30 -3.76
N LEU A 196 -14.12 8.55 -4.23
CA LEU A 196 -15.19 9.05 -3.39
C LEU A 196 -15.61 8.02 -2.33
N ASN A 197 -15.72 6.74 -2.73
CA ASN A 197 -16.05 5.65 -1.80
C ASN A 197 -14.97 5.44 -0.74
N ASP A 198 -13.69 5.47 -1.14
CA ASP A 198 -12.56 5.38 -0.22
C ASP A 198 -12.56 6.54 0.79
N ALA A 199 -12.85 7.77 0.33
CA ALA A 199 -12.96 8.93 1.20
C ALA A 199 -14.08 8.76 2.25
N TYR A 200 -15.23 8.19 1.86
CA TYR A 200 -16.31 7.87 2.81
C TYR A 200 -15.92 6.79 3.82
N GLN A 201 -15.22 5.74 3.38
CA GLN A 201 -14.76 4.69 4.28
C GLN A 201 -13.75 5.25 5.30
N GLN A 202 -12.81 6.09 4.87
CA GLN A 202 -11.86 6.75 5.77
C GLN A 202 -12.58 7.64 6.80
N LYS A 203 -13.58 8.41 6.37
CA LYS A 203 -14.41 9.21 7.29
C LYS A 203 -15.12 8.35 8.33
N ALA A 204 -15.69 7.21 7.94
CA ALA A 204 -16.33 6.28 8.86
C ALA A 204 -15.34 5.66 9.87
N GLN A 205 -14.11 5.34 9.45
CA GLN A 205 -13.06 4.84 10.34
C GLN A 205 -12.62 5.90 11.36
N LEU A 206 -12.44 7.15 10.93
CA LEU A 206 -12.11 8.26 11.83
C LEU A 206 -13.20 8.49 12.88
N LEU A 207 -14.47 8.40 12.49
CA LEU A 207 -15.60 8.47 13.41
C LEU A 207 -15.60 7.31 14.41
N ALA A 208 -15.34 6.08 13.95
CA ALA A 208 -15.26 4.91 14.84
C ALA A 208 -14.14 5.05 15.88
N VAL A 209 -12.95 5.51 15.48
CA VAL A 209 -11.83 5.75 16.40
C VAL A 209 -12.13 6.87 17.40
N ALA A 210 -12.79 7.94 16.95
CA ALA A 210 -13.18 9.05 17.82
C ALA A 210 -14.23 8.61 18.86
N MET A 211 -15.21 7.79 18.46
CA MET A 211 -16.21 7.22 19.37
C MET A 211 -15.57 6.28 20.41
N ASP A 212 -14.65 5.40 19.99
CA ASP A 212 -13.98 4.46 20.91
C ASP A 212 -13.20 5.21 22.00
N ARG A 213 -12.47 6.27 21.63
CA ARG A 213 -11.76 7.14 22.58
C ARG A 213 -12.71 7.94 23.49
N GLY A 214 -13.85 8.38 22.97
CA GLY A 214 -14.89 9.04 23.78
C GLY A 214 -15.48 8.12 24.85
N THR A 215 -15.64 6.82 24.56
CA THR A 215 -16.15 5.84 25.53
C THR A 215 -15.14 5.41 26.60
N LEU A 216 -13.84 5.52 26.31
CA LEU A 216 -12.76 5.13 27.22
C LEU A 216 -12.36 6.22 28.23
N GLY A 217 -12.78 7.47 28.03
CA GLY A 217 -12.51 8.59 28.94
C GLY A 217 -13.51 8.75 30.11
N GLY A 218 -14.51 7.88 30.22
CA GLY A 218 -15.63 7.98 31.16
C GLY A 218 -15.57 7.06 32.38
N ARG A 219 -14.39 6.73 32.93
CA ARG A 219 -14.28 5.97 34.18
C ARG A 219 -13.20 6.50 35.10
#